data_AF-A0A1Z3N8U0-F1
#
_entry.id   AF-A0A1Z3N8U0-F1
#
_cell.length_a   1.000
_cell.length_b   1.000
_cell.length_c   1.000
_cell.angle_alpha   90.00
_cell.angle_beta   90.00
_cell.angle_gamma   90.00
#
_symmetry.space_group_name_H-M   'P 1'
#
loop_
_entity.id
_entity.type
_entity.pdbx_description
1 polymer ?
#
loop_
_entity_poly.entity_id
_entity_poly.type
_entity_poly.pdbx_seq_one_letter_code
_entity_poly.pdbx_strand_id
1 'polypeptide(L)'
;MRKIWIFFAVLGTVLPFYYLVPFFMEPGASVSLFLEQLFANSVSRFFAVDLVISSAAFLLWSFFDSKKNSINGWWMILAANLMVGLSLALPLYFYKRSFSQK
;
A
#
# COMPACT_ATOMS: atom_id res chain seq x y z
N MET A 1 -17.46 3.25 11.01
CA MET A 1 -16.51 3.16 9.87
C MET A 1 -15.06 2.84 10.27
N ARG A 2 -14.56 3.32 11.43
CA ARG A 2 -13.18 3.07 11.89
C ARG A 2 -12.74 1.60 11.92
N LYS A 3 -13.60 0.71 12.41
CA LYS A 3 -13.33 -0.74 12.47
C LYS A 3 -13.11 -1.37 11.09
N ILE A 4 -13.83 -0.88 10.07
CA ILE A 4 -13.72 -1.36 8.68
C ILE A 4 -12.33 -1.02 8.12
N TRP A 5 -11.86 0.21 8.35
CA TRP A 5 -10.53 0.61 7.89
C TRP A 5 -9.41 -0.14 8.59
N ILE A 6 -9.51 -0.42 9.90
CA ILE A 6 -8.55 -1.28 10.59
C ILE A 6 -8.56 -2.69 10.00
N PHE A 7 -9.74 -3.26 9.77
CA PHE A 7 -9.87 -4.59 9.18
C PHE A 7 -9.19 -4.67 7.81
N PHE A 8 -9.42 -3.70 6.93
CA PHE A 8 -8.74 -3.64 5.64
C PHE A 8 -7.25 -3.34 5.76
N ALA A 9 -6.80 -2.56 6.76
CA ALA A 9 -5.38 -2.34 7.00
C ALA A 9 -4.66 -3.64 7.40
N VAL A 10 -5.30 -4.44 8.27
CA VAL A 10 -4.77 -5.76 8.66
C VAL A 10 -4.73 -6.68 7.44
N LEU A 11 -5.83 -6.82 6.70
CA LEU A 11 -5.85 -7.65 5.49
C LEU A 11 -4.83 -7.19 4.43
N GLY A 12 -4.76 -5.88 4.20
CA GLY A 12 -3.85 -5.25 3.26
C GLY A 12 -2.38 -5.35 3.65
N THR A 13 -2.08 -5.80 4.87
CA THR A 13 -0.72 -6.16 5.32
C THR A 13 -0.52 -7.66 5.29
N VAL A 14 -1.41 -8.42 5.93
CA VAL A 14 -1.26 -9.87 6.09
C VAL A 14 -1.24 -10.59 4.74
N LEU A 15 -2.12 -10.23 3.81
CA LEU A 15 -2.22 -10.92 2.51
C LEU A 15 -0.97 -10.69 1.64
N PRO A 16 -0.47 -9.45 1.43
CA PRO A 16 0.78 -9.27 0.69
C PRO A 16 1.97 -9.99 1.34
N PHE A 17 2.14 -9.88 2.66
CA PHE A 17 3.26 -10.55 3.35
C PHE A 17 3.14 -12.08 3.31
N TYR A 18 1.93 -12.63 3.31
CA TYR A 18 1.73 -14.08 3.17
C TYR A 18 2.29 -14.64 1.87
N TYR A 19 2.21 -13.89 0.76
CA TYR A 19 2.82 -14.29 -0.52
C TYR A 19 4.28 -13.87 -0.65
N LEU A 20 4.65 -12.71 -0.10
CA LEU A 20 5.99 -12.14 -0.24
C LEU A 20 7.04 -12.89 0.61
N VAL A 21 6.69 -13.28 1.84
CA VAL A 21 7.63 -13.91 2.77
C VAL A 21 8.12 -15.27 2.25
N PRO A 22 7.26 -16.21 1.83
CA PRO A 22 7.71 -17.48 1.26
C PRO A 22 8.58 -17.29 0.03
N PHE A 23 8.24 -16.34 -0.85
CA PHE A 23 9.02 -16.03 -2.04
C PHE A 23 10.47 -15.65 -1.69
N PHE A 24 10.68 -14.81 -0.66
CA PHE A 24 12.04 -14.43 -0.24
C PHE A 24 12.76 -15.49 0.60
N MET A 25 12.08 -16.54 1.04
CA MET A 25 12.69 -17.68 1.71
C MET A 25 13.22 -18.73 0.73
N GLU A 26 12.84 -18.67 -0.54
CA GLU A 26 13.31 -19.60 -1.55
C GLU A 26 14.80 -19.37 -1.90
N PRO A 27 15.60 -20.45 -2.07
CA PRO A 27 16.99 -20.32 -2.49
C PRO A 27 17.10 -19.59 -3.83
N GLY A 28 17.88 -18.50 -3.89
CA GLY A 28 18.04 -17.69 -5.10
C GLY A 28 17.03 -16.56 -5.25
N ALA A 29 16.13 -16.36 -4.27
CA ALA A 29 15.25 -15.21 -4.25
C ALA A 29 16.05 -13.90 -4.24
N SER A 30 15.69 -13.00 -5.15
CA SER A 30 16.28 -11.68 -5.26
C SER A 30 15.20 -10.67 -5.64
N VAL A 31 15.44 -9.39 -5.34
CA VAL A 31 14.54 -8.31 -5.77
C VAL A 31 14.44 -8.28 -7.30
N SER A 32 15.52 -8.59 -8.01
CA SER A 32 15.53 -8.70 -9.47
C SER A 32 14.60 -9.81 -9.97
N LEU A 33 14.65 -11.01 -9.36
CA LEU A 33 13.77 -12.12 -9.71
C LEU A 33 12.30 -11.79 -9.40
N PHE A 34 12.03 -11.10 -8.28
CA PHE A 34 10.69 -10.62 -7.95
C PHE A 34 10.14 -9.71 -9.06
N LEU A 35 10.94 -8.74 -9.52
CA LEU A 35 10.54 -7.84 -10.59
C LEU A 35 10.36 -8.58 -11.91
N GLU A 36 11.25 -9.51 -12.24
CA GLU A 36 11.11 -10.34 -13.45
C GLU A 36 9.79 -11.11 -13.45
N GLN A 37 9.42 -11.74 -12.32
CA GLN A 37 8.17 -12.45 -12.17
C GLN A 37 6.94 -11.52 -12.15
N LEU A 38 7.05 -10.36 -11.49
CA LEU A 38 5.99 -9.34 -11.45
C LEU A 38 5.66 -8.80 -12.84
N PHE A 39 6.66 -8.72 -13.73
CA PHE A 39 6.50 -8.27 -15.12
C PHE A 39 6.59 -9.43 -16.13
N ALA A 40 6.48 -10.69 -15.71
CA ALA A 40 6.68 -11.85 -16.60
C ALA A 40 5.66 -11.93 -17.74
N ASN A 41 4.38 -11.67 -17.44
CA ASN A 41 3.28 -11.79 -18.41
C ASN A 41 2.42 -10.51 -18.47
N SER A 42 1.66 -10.34 -19.55
CA SER A 42 0.87 -9.13 -19.80
C SER A 42 -0.15 -8.83 -18.70
N VAL A 43 -0.71 -9.86 -18.05
CA VAL A 43 -1.71 -9.71 -16.98
C VAL A 43 -1.05 -9.19 -15.70
N SER A 44 0.08 -9.77 -15.28
CA SER A 44 0.84 -9.30 -14.12
C SER A 44 1.37 -7.88 -14.35
N ARG A 45 1.84 -7.55 -15.56
CA ARG A 45 2.25 -6.18 -15.92
C ARG A 45 1.09 -5.20 -15.79
N PHE A 46 -0.10 -5.56 -16.24
CA PHE A 46 -1.30 -4.73 -16.10
C PHE A 46 -1.59 -4.44 -14.63
N PHE A 47 -1.61 -5.47 -13.77
CA PHE A 47 -1.80 -5.28 -12.33
C PHE A 47 -0.71 -4.44 -11.67
N ALA A 48 0.56 -4.65 -12.04
CA ALA A 48 1.68 -3.89 -11.50
C ALA A 48 1.59 -2.40 -11.88
N VAL A 49 1.31 -2.10 -13.15
CA VAL A 49 1.16 -0.72 -13.63
C VAL A 49 -0.06 -0.04 -13.01
N ASP A 50 -1.20 -0.72 -12.95
CA ASP A 50 -2.41 -0.21 -12.30
C ASP A 50 -2.17 0.14 -10.82
N LEU A 51 -1.49 -0.75 -10.08
CA LEU A 51 -1.12 -0.53 -8.69
C LEU A 51 -0.19 0.66 -8.51
N VAL A 52 0.84 0.80 -9.36
CA VAL A 52 1.81 1.91 -9.31
C VAL A 52 1.11 3.26 -9.58
N ILE A 53 0.27 3.32 -10.61
CA ILE A 53 -0.46 4.54 -10.97
C ILE A 53 -1.45 4.92 -9.86
N SER A 54 -2.24 3.95 -9.38
CA SER A 54 -3.18 4.16 -8.28
C SER A 54 -2.48 4.61 -6.99
N SER A 55 -1.33 4.01 -6.69
CA SER A 55 -0.48 4.38 -5.56
C SER A 55 0.03 5.82 -5.67
N ALA A 56 0.56 6.22 -6.83
CA ALA A 56 1.04 7.57 -7.06
C ALA A 56 -0.09 8.61 -6.97
N ALA A 57 -1.23 8.34 -7.60
CA ALA A 57 -2.41 9.20 -7.54
C ALA A 57 -2.92 9.34 -6.09
N PHE A 58 -2.99 8.25 -5.33
CA PHE A 58 -3.40 8.25 -3.94
C PHE A 58 -2.43 9.01 -3.04
N LEU A 59 -1.12 8.84 -3.19
CA LEU A 59 -0.12 9.58 -2.41
C LEU A 59 -0.23 11.08 -2.68
N LEU A 60 -0.35 11.49 -3.94
CA LEU A 60 -0.52 12.89 -4.30
C LEU A 60 -1.79 13.48 -3.70
N TRP A 61 -2.93 12.81 -3.87
CA TRP A 61 -4.21 13.26 -3.32
C TRP A 61 -4.19 13.30 -1.79
N SER A 62 -3.73 12.24 -1.14
CA SER A 62 -3.71 12.14 0.33
C SER A 62 -2.76 13.17 0.96
N PHE A 63 -1.70 13.57 0.27
CA PHE A 63 -0.82 14.66 0.70
C PHE A 63 -1.57 15.98 0.78
N PHE A 64 -2.26 16.38 -0.29
CA PHE A 64 -3.04 17.62 -0.30
C PHE A 64 -4.22 17.58 0.68
N ASP A 65 -4.94 16.45 0.75
CA ASP A 65 -6.05 16.28 1.70
C ASP A 65 -5.55 16.28 3.15
N SER A 66 -4.35 15.76 3.43
CA SER A 66 -3.77 15.79 4.78
C SER A 66 -3.47 17.21 5.24
N LYS A 67 -2.96 18.05 4.34
CA LYS A 67 -2.72 19.48 4.61
C LYS A 67 -4.03 20.23 4.81
N LYS A 68 -5.05 19.96 3.99
CA LYS A 68 -6.36 20.62 4.07
C LYS A 68 -7.12 20.28 5.35
N ASN A 69 -7.07 19.01 5.78
CA ASN A 69 -7.81 18.51 6.93
C ASN A 69 -6.97 18.40 8.22
N SER A 70 -5.78 19.01 8.25
CA SER A 70 -4.83 18.98 9.37
C SER A 70 -4.54 17.57 9.91
N ILE A 71 -4.46 16.58 9.02
CA ILE A 71 -4.19 15.19 9.39
C ILE A 71 -2.69 15.05 9.68
N ASN A 72 -2.36 14.92 10.96
CA ASN A 72 -0.96 14.82 11.39
C ASN A 72 -0.28 13.51 10.95
N GLY A 73 1.00 13.60 10.61
CA GLY A 73 1.86 12.45 10.35
C GLY A 73 1.55 11.70 9.05
N TRP A 74 1.34 12.44 7.95
CA TRP A 74 1.18 11.87 6.61
C TRP A 74 2.39 11.01 6.18
N TRP A 75 3.60 11.28 6.71
CA TRP A 75 4.79 10.47 6.44
C TRP A 75 4.61 8.96 6.72
N MET A 76 3.76 8.60 7.69
CA MET A 76 3.43 7.19 7.97
C MET A 76 2.71 6.51 6.81
N ILE A 77 1.93 7.27 6.04
CA ILE A 77 1.15 6.79 4.89
C ILE A 77 2.10 6.55 3.72
N LEU A 78 3.06 7.46 3.52
CA LEU A 78 4.14 7.28 2.58
C LEU A 78 4.97 6.04 2.92
N ALA A 79 5.39 5.89 4.19
CA ALA A 79 6.14 4.72 4.66
C ALA A 79 5.35 3.42 4.46
N ALA A 80 4.08 3.39 4.85
CA ALA A 80 3.21 2.23 4.66
C ALA A 80 3.08 1.84 3.18
N ASN A 81 2.96 2.84 2.29
CA ASN A 81 2.85 2.60 0.85
C ASN A 81 4.15 2.05 0.24
N LEU A 82 5.31 2.50 0.72
CA LEU A 82 6.61 2.03 0.23
C LEU A 82 7.01 0.68 0.80
N MET A 83 6.66 0.40 2.07
CA MET A 83 7.04 -0.85 2.73
C MET A 83 6.08 -2.01 2.44
N VAL A 84 4.80 -1.71 2.24
CA VAL A 84 3.75 -2.73 2.08
C VAL A 84 2.99 -2.56 0.76
N GLY A 85 2.61 -1.32 0.45
CA GLY A 85 1.86 -0.99 -0.75
C GLY A 85 0.58 -0.19 -0.46
N LEU A 86 -0.14 0.11 -1.54
CA LEU A 86 -1.40 0.86 -1.49
C LEU A 86 -2.46 0.16 -0.63
N SER A 87 -2.43 -1.17 -0.56
CA SER A 87 -3.35 -2.01 0.21
C SER A 87 -3.38 -1.68 1.71
N LEU A 88 -2.26 -1.24 2.30
CA LEU A 88 -2.21 -0.75 3.69
C LEU A 88 -2.34 0.77 3.75
N ALA A 89 -1.67 1.50 2.86
CA ALA A 89 -1.61 2.95 2.91
C ALA A 89 -3.00 3.60 2.82
N LEU A 90 -3.85 3.08 1.94
CA LEU A 90 -5.22 3.56 1.74
C LEU A 90 -6.08 3.41 3.00
N PRO A 91 -6.30 2.20 3.56
CA PRO A 91 -7.11 2.06 4.77
C PRO A 91 -6.50 2.77 5.97
N LEU A 92 -5.17 2.81 6.10
CA LEU A 92 -4.50 3.55 7.18
C LEU A 92 -4.80 5.04 7.12
N TYR A 93 -4.79 5.63 5.91
CA TYR A 93 -5.13 7.04 5.74
C TYR A 93 -6.57 7.35 6.13
N PHE A 94 -7.53 6.56 5.64
CA PHE A 94 -8.94 6.75 5.99
C PHE A 94 -9.20 6.53 7.47
N TYR A 95 -8.48 5.60 8.11
CA TYR A 95 -8.51 5.44 9.56
C TYR A 95 -8.04 6.73 10.27
N LYS A 96 -6.91 7.32 9.87
CA LYS A 96 -6.42 8.58 10.46
C LYS A 96 -7.36 9.76 10.20
N ARG A 97 -7.86 9.89 8.97
CA ARG A 97 -8.83 10.94 8.60
C ARG A 97 -10.08 10.92 9.47
N SER A 98 -10.54 9.73 9.88
CA SER A 98 -11.73 9.60 10.71
C SER A 98 -11.61 10.20 12.13
N PHE A 99 -10.39 10.54 12.58
CA PHE A 99 -10.17 11.25 13.84
C PHE A 99 -10.09 12.76 13.68
N SER A 100 -9.71 13.24 12.50
CA SER A 100 -9.54 14.68 12.22
C SER A 100 -10.86 15.41 12.00
N GLN A 101 -11.93 14.67 11.67
CA GLN A 101 -13.27 15.24 11.45
C GLN A 101 -14.13 15.30 12.71
N LYS A 102 -13.51 15.55 13.87
CA LYS A 102 -14.22 15.78 15.13
C LYS A 102 -14.29 17.26 15.46
#